data_AF-A0A661HY40-F1
#
_entry.id   AF-A0A661HY40-F1
#
_cell.length_a   1.000
_cell.length_b   1.000
_cell.length_c   1.000
_cell.angle_alpha   90.00
_cell.angle_beta   90.00
_cell.angle_gamma   90.00
#
_symmetry.space_group_name_H-M   'P 1'
#
loop_
_entity.id
_entity.type
_entity.pdbx_description
1 polymer ?
#
loop_
_entity_poly.entity_id
_entity_poly.type
_entity_poly.pdbx_seq_one_letter_code
_entity_poly.pdbx_strand_id
1 'polypeptide(L)'
;MSILKSDEELFELYIIISKDKGQPLNHWEVTALLETYGLRDIDAKNEYGFENLFDMAKYMFPFVQEKKGYKVKSIQAYTETNMTKRVIKNYIKGLAFSLPMLVQIVFTLAVGYAIWTSMHANIDRATAISLGTFAALVITGGSAQAIGRKGLFYLKLDEFLLARNVSLLLFGIGVVLIFVMLFFLTFINFFFDLYPVEMYNVAATYYILLAFFFLSLSIFYMFEDYLSIVLLTFSGLMFVYILHTMFKLTVPTAQIYGLVGLNILVMSVGFFKLMKLKDKNSSAEGSILPKPSILFYSLLPYYSYGFFYFTFLIIDRLVAWSAQSVSNPYVVWFNINYELGLDWALVALIFLMGTTEVSIAEFMYRVNDRVTKIRYDNTDEFTHEIYSFFKKFNLSFMLFSIIIILATYLVVYVLYEVYYFQFLENFMQQPTLFIFYVAAFSYFLLVNSLMNTLFMFSLSRHHMPLKAVAYALFANFFVGMILSRLYGYEYAVFGLLAGSIILWIMTFLSIREMFKKLDYYYYSAY
;
A
#
# COMPACT_ATOMS: atom_id res chain seq x y z
N MET A 1 -53.48 -10.38 -29.47
CA MET A 1 -53.65 -8.92 -29.51
C MET A 1 -52.79 -8.39 -28.38
N SER A 2 -51.53 -8.05 -28.66
CA SER A 2 -50.62 -7.49 -27.64
C SER A 2 -51.12 -6.08 -27.31
N ILE A 3 -51.41 -5.84 -26.04
CA ILE A 3 -51.84 -4.52 -25.58
C ILE A 3 -50.60 -3.63 -25.65
N LEU A 4 -50.54 -2.76 -26.66
CA LEU A 4 -49.61 -1.63 -26.63
C LEU A 4 -50.04 -0.77 -25.44
N LYS A 5 -49.18 -0.72 -24.41
CA LYS A 5 -49.38 0.16 -23.26
C LYS A 5 -49.44 1.62 -23.73
N SER A 6 -50.19 2.45 -23.00
CA SER A 6 -50.32 3.87 -23.35
C SER A 6 -48.99 4.59 -23.24
N ASP A 7 -48.82 5.70 -23.98
CA ASP A 7 -47.63 6.54 -23.90
C ASP A 7 -47.38 7.05 -22.47
N GLU A 8 -48.44 7.26 -21.67
CA GLU A 8 -48.33 7.62 -20.26
C GLU A 8 -47.65 6.53 -19.42
N GLU A 9 -48.00 5.25 -19.60
CA GLU A 9 -47.38 4.14 -18.87
C GLU A 9 -45.91 3.94 -19.24
N LEU A 10 -45.57 4.14 -20.52
CA LEU A 10 -44.20 4.10 -21.00
C LEU A 10 -43.39 5.31 -20.49
N PHE A 11 -44.00 6.49 -20.40
CA PHE A 11 -43.36 7.66 -19.83
C PHE A 11 -43.13 7.53 -18.32
N GLU A 12 -44.07 6.96 -17.56
CA GLU A 12 -43.86 6.65 -16.14
C GLU A 12 -42.73 5.63 -15.94
N LEU A 13 -42.71 4.55 -16.73
CA LEU A 13 -41.60 3.61 -16.73
C LEU A 13 -40.28 4.32 -17.04
N TYR A 14 -40.27 5.20 -18.04
CA TYR A 14 -39.10 5.99 -18.39
C TYR A 14 -38.61 6.86 -17.22
N ILE A 15 -39.52 7.53 -16.49
CA ILE A 15 -39.17 8.30 -15.28
C ILE A 15 -38.54 7.41 -14.22
N ILE A 16 -39.07 6.20 -14.00
CA ILE A 16 -38.59 5.24 -13.02
C ILE A 16 -37.18 4.75 -13.37
N ILE A 17 -36.96 4.25 -14.59
CA ILE A 17 -35.66 3.70 -14.99
C ILE A 17 -34.56 4.77 -15.09
N SER A 18 -34.94 6.02 -15.35
CA SER A 18 -34.03 7.15 -15.42
C SER A 18 -33.93 7.94 -14.11
N LYS A 19 -34.55 7.45 -13.02
CA LYS A 19 -34.50 8.09 -11.70
C LYS A 19 -33.06 8.13 -11.19
N ASP A 20 -32.60 9.32 -10.80
CA ASP A 20 -31.22 9.58 -10.35
C ASP A 20 -30.11 9.31 -11.38
N LYS A 21 -30.44 9.08 -12.66
CA LYS A 21 -29.47 8.92 -13.75
C LYS A 21 -29.31 10.22 -14.57
N GLY A 22 -28.22 10.33 -15.32
CA GLY A 22 -27.97 11.44 -16.25
C GLY A 22 -28.89 11.40 -17.47
N GLN A 23 -28.88 12.45 -18.29
CA GLN A 23 -29.65 12.48 -19.54
C GLN A 23 -29.09 11.45 -20.54
N PRO A 24 -29.89 10.48 -21.00
CA PRO A 24 -29.44 9.51 -21.99
C PRO A 24 -29.06 10.20 -23.31
N LEU A 25 -27.88 9.89 -23.86
CA LEU A 25 -27.38 10.48 -25.09
C LEU A 25 -27.92 9.78 -26.35
N ASN A 26 -28.30 8.51 -26.23
CA ASN A 26 -28.84 7.70 -27.32
C ASN A 26 -29.79 6.61 -26.82
N HIS A 27 -30.48 5.93 -27.75
CA HIS A 27 -31.41 4.85 -27.44
C HIS A 27 -30.72 3.62 -26.82
N TRP A 28 -29.42 3.38 -27.06
CA TRP A 28 -28.69 2.28 -26.43
C TRP A 28 -28.54 2.46 -24.92
N GLU A 29 -28.35 3.69 -24.46
CA GLU A 29 -28.34 4.00 -23.02
C GLU A 29 -29.72 3.75 -22.40
N VAL A 30 -30.81 4.06 -23.12
CA VAL A 30 -32.17 3.73 -22.66
C VAL A 30 -32.38 2.21 -22.62
N THR A 31 -31.88 1.45 -23.60
CA THR A 31 -31.89 -0.02 -23.56
C THR A 31 -31.16 -0.55 -22.33
N ALA A 32 -29.97 -0.04 -22.04
CA ALA A 32 -29.20 -0.45 -20.87
C ALA A 32 -29.95 -0.14 -19.56
N LEU A 33 -30.68 0.99 -19.48
CA LEU A 33 -31.51 1.31 -18.32
C LEU A 33 -32.68 0.33 -18.16
N LEU A 34 -33.36 -0.04 -19.25
CA LEU A 34 -34.44 -1.03 -19.23
C LEU A 34 -33.93 -2.41 -18.80
N GLU A 35 -32.78 -2.84 -19.34
CA GLU A 35 -32.15 -4.12 -18.99
C GLU A 35 -31.68 -4.15 -17.54
N THR A 36 -31.07 -3.06 -17.06
CA THR A 36 -30.64 -2.92 -15.66
C THR A 36 -31.83 -2.89 -14.70
N TYR A 37 -32.97 -2.33 -15.13
CA TYR A 37 -34.22 -2.37 -14.38
C TYR A 37 -34.81 -3.79 -14.27
N GLY A 38 -34.32 -4.73 -15.08
CA GLY A 38 -34.69 -6.15 -15.04
C GLY A 38 -35.65 -6.58 -16.14
N LEU A 39 -35.91 -5.73 -17.14
CA LEU A 39 -36.70 -6.11 -18.32
C LEU A 39 -35.85 -6.94 -19.28
N ARG A 40 -36.47 -7.93 -19.91
CA ARG A 40 -35.89 -8.76 -20.98
C ARG A 40 -36.69 -8.58 -22.26
N ASP A 41 -36.15 -9.05 -23.38
CA ASP A 41 -36.85 -8.98 -24.68
C ASP A 41 -38.23 -9.67 -24.65
N ILE A 42 -38.36 -10.74 -23.86
CA ILE A 42 -39.63 -11.45 -23.65
C ILE A 42 -40.66 -10.54 -22.96
N ASP A 43 -40.21 -9.74 -21.99
CA ASP A 43 -41.07 -8.84 -21.22
C ASP A 43 -41.51 -7.66 -22.12
N ALA A 44 -40.58 -7.10 -22.91
CA ALA A 44 -40.90 -6.08 -23.92
C ALA A 44 -41.97 -6.56 -24.93
N LYS A 45 -41.89 -7.84 -25.35
CA LYS A 45 -42.84 -8.44 -26.29
C LYS A 45 -44.19 -8.78 -25.70
N ASN A 46 -44.21 -9.40 -24.52
CA ASN A 46 -45.43 -9.90 -23.92
C ASN A 46 -46.21 -8.81 -23.16
N GLU A 47 -45.51 -7.85 -22.53
CA GLU A 47 -46.11 -6.86 -21.64
C GLU A 47 -46.23 -5.46 -22.25
N TYR A 48 -45.40 -5.14 -23.25
CA TYR A 48 -45.32 -3.80 -23.84
C TYR A 48 -45.58 -3.77 -25.36
N GLY A 49 -45.60 -4.93 -26.03
CA GLY A 49 -45.93 -5.04 -27.46
C GLY A 49 -44.79 -4.66 -28.42
N PHE A 50 -43.53 -4.60 -27.95
CA PHE A 50 -42.35 -4.35 -28.79
C PHE A 50 -41.62 -5.65 -29.14
N GLU A 51 -40.93 -5.75 -30.28
CA GLU A 51 -40.26 -7.02 -30.64
C GLU A 51 -39.11 -7.40 -29.69
N ASN A 52 -38.41 -6.39 -29.17
CA ASN A 52 -37.28 -6.51 -28.25
C ASN A 52 -37.08 -5.19 -27.47
N LEU A 53 -36.15 -5.19 -26.53
CA LEU A 53 -35.80 -4.00 -25.72
C LEU A 53 -35.24 -2.83 -26.54
N PHE A 54 -34.55 -3.09 -27.66
CA PHE A 54 -33.97 -2.04 -28.49
C PHE A 54 -35.05 -1.23 -29.21
N ASP A 55 -36.09 -1.90 -29.71
CA ASP A 55 -37.23 -1.24 -30.34
C ASP A 55 -38.03 -0.42 -29.33
N MET A 56 -38.23 -0.97 -28.13
CA MET A 56 -38.85 -0.25 -27.01
C MET A 56 -38.03 0.99 -26.62
N ALA A 57 -36.71 0.86 -26.46
CA ALA A 57 -35.83 1.97 -26.12
C ALA A 57 -35.79 3.06 -27.20
N LYS A 58 -35.84 2.67 -28.47
CA LYS A 58 -35.91 3.59 -29.61
C LYS A 58 -37.22 4.37 -29.61
N TYR A 59 -38.33 3.74 -29.22
CA TYR A 59 -39.63 4.39 -29.04
C TYR A 59 -39.64 5.32 -27.82
N MET A 60 -38.98 4.95 -26.72
CA MET A 60 -38.92 5.73 -25.49
C MET A 60 -37.90 6.88 -25.54
N PHE A 61 -36.93 6.84 -26.46
CA PHE A 61 -35.88 7.87 -26.56
C PHE A 61 -36.39 9.32 -26.70
N PRO A 62 -37.47 9.62 -27.44
CA PRO A 62 -38.06 10.96 -27.47
C PRO A 62 -38.49 11.49 -26.08
N PHE A 63 -38.90 10.63 -25.15
CA PHE A 63 -39.22 11.00 -23.77
C PHE A 63 -38.04 11.61 -23.01
N VAL A 64 -36.81 11.42 -23.53
CA VAL A 64 -35.62 12.09 -23.02
C VAL A 64 -35.81 13.60 -23.01
N GLN A 65 -36.43 14.18 -24.03
CA GLN A 65 -36.63 15.63 -24.15
C GLN A 65 -37.78 16.14 -23.28
N GLU A 66 -38.78 15.28 -23.02
CA GLU A 66 -39.96 15.63 -22.23
C GLU A 66 -39.69 15.63 -20.72
N LYS A 67 -38.82 14.74 -20.24
CA LYS A 67 -38.40 14.74 -18.83
C LYS A 67 -37.53 15.96 -18.52
N LYS A 68 -38.10 16.94 -17.81
CA LYS A 68 -37.36 18.08 -17.24
C LYS A 68 -36.60 17.66 -15.99
N GLY A 69 -35.40 18.22 -15.78
CA GLY A 69 -34.67 18.10 -14.52
C GLY A 69 -33.83 16.84 -14.37
N TYR A 70 -33.24 16.32 -15.46
CA TYR A 70 -32.08 15.44 -15.29
C TYR A 70 -31.08 16.10 -14.38
N LYS A 71 -30.55 15.34 -13.43
CA LYS A 71 -29.35 15.76 -12.71
C LYS A 71 -28.25 15.84 -13.76
N VAL A 72 -27.97 17.07 -14.23
CA VAL A 72 -26.69 17.35 -14.84
C VAL A 72 -25.69 16.98 -13.77
N LYS A 73 -24.93 15.90 -13.98
CA LYS A 73 -23.73 15.67 -13.19
C LYS A 73 -22.83 16.86 -13.52
N SER A 74 -22.94 17.92 -12.72
CA SER A 74 -21.95 18.98 -12.78
C SER A 74 -20.64 18.28 -12.51
N ILE A 75 -19.75 18.33 -13.50
CA ILE A 75 -18.39 17.87 -13.26
C ILE A 75 -17.90 18.77 -12.14
N GLN A 76 -17.73 18.21 -10.95
CA GLN A 76 -17.37 18.98 -9.78
C GLN A 76 -16.08 19.73 -10.11
N ALA A 77 -16.20 21.04 -10.29
CA ALA A 77 -15.04 21.89 -10.43
C ALA A 77 -14.24 21.73 -9.14
N TYR A 78 -13.03 21.16 -9.24
CA TYR A 78 -12.15 21.05 -8.10
C TYR A 78 -11.90 22.47 -7.59
N THR A 79 -12.27 22.71 -6.33
CA THR A 79 -12.04 24.01 -5.70
C THR A 79 -10.54 24.28 -5.68
N GLU A 80 -10.12 25.42 -6.23
CA GLU A 80 -8.71 25.86 -6.21
C GLU A 80 -8.26 26.07 -4.77
N THR A 81 -7.67 25.03 -4.18
CA THR A 81 -6.94 25.16 -2.92
C THR A 81 -5.53 25.63 -3.21
N ASN A 82 -4.93 26.43 -2.32
CA ASN A 82 -3.52 26.81 -2.43
C ASN A 82 -2.61 25.56 -2.57
N MET A 83 -1.73 25.55 -3.58
CA MET A 83 -0.79 24.47 -3.87
C MET A 83 0.04 24.08 -2.64
N THR A 84 0.58 25.06 -1.91
CA THR A 84 1.41 24.82 -0.71
C THR A 84 0.62 24.06 0.36
N LYS A 85 -0.65 24.40 0.54
CA LYS A 85 -1.52 23.72 1.50
C LYS A 85 -1.80 22.27 1.09
N ARG A 86 -2.00 22.00 -0.21
CA ARG A 86 -2.16 20.61 -0.71
C ARG A 86 -0.88 19.82 -0.52
N VAL A 87 0.26 20.37 -0.91
CA VAL A 87 1.56 19.71 -0.80
C VAL A 87 1.87 19.37 0.65
N ILE A 88 1.75 20.32 1.59
CA ILE A 88 2.01 20.07 3.02
C ILE A 88 1.02 19.04 3.57
N LYS A 89 -0.28 19.17 3.27
CA LYS A 89 -1.31 18.24 3.75
C LYS A 89 -1.01 16.81 3.29
N ASN A 90 -0.73 16.62 2.00
CA ASN A 90 -0.47 15.31 1.43
C ASN A 90 0.90 14.77 1.86
N TYR A 91 1.90 15.64 2.08
CA TYR A 91 3.18 15.24 2.63
C TYR A 91 3.04 14.69 4.04
N ILE A 92 2.32 15.39 4.92
CA ILE A 92 2.04 14.91 6.29
C ILE A 92 1.25 13.61 6.25
N LYS A 93 0.26 13.49 5.35
CA LYS A 93 -0.51 12.26 5.14
C LYS A 93 0.41 11.09 4.72
N GLY A 94 1.32 11.32 3.78
CA GLY A 94 2.32 10.33 3.34
C GLY A 94 3.31 9.96 4.43
N LEU A 95 3.80 10.93 5.22
CA LEU A 95 4.65 10.65 6.38
C LEU A 95 3.92 9.78 7.40
N ALA A 96 2.64 10.08 7.67
CA ALA A 96 1.84 9.37 8.66
C ALA A 96 1.68 7.88 8.35
N PHE A 97 1.79 7.47 7.09
CA PHE A 97 1.87 6.05 6.70
C PHE A 97 3.07 5.34 7.33
N SER A 98 4.22 6.03 7.40
CA SER A 98 5.52 5.52 7.86
C SER A 98 5.90 5.94 9.29
N LEU A 99 5.14 6.87 9.90
CA LEU A 99 5.36 7.34 11.28
C LEU A 99 5.39 6.25 12.35
N PRO A 100 4.59 5.16 12.30
CA PRO A 100 4.66 4.10 13.31
C PRO A 100 6.08 3.58 13.53
N MET A 101 6.82 3.38 12.43
CA MET A 101 8.20 2.90 12.48
C MET A 101 9.15 3.96 13.05
N LEU A 102 8.98 5.23 12.66
CA LEU A 102 9.77 6.33 13.22
C LEU A 102 9.58 6.45 14.74
N VAL A 103 8.33 6.31 15.22
CA VAL A 103 8.02 6.36 16.65
C VAL A 103 8.68 5.18 17.38
N GLN A 104 8.74 3.97 16.80
CA GLN A 104 9.50 2.85 17.39
C GLN A 104 11.00 3.18 17.51
N ILE A 105 11.60 3.75 16.47
CA ILE A 105 13.04 4.10 16.46
C ILE A 105 13.31 5.15 17.54
N VAL A 106 12.57 6.26 17.54
CA VAL A 106 12.73 7.34 18.53
C VAL A 106 12.52 6.82 19.95
N PHE A 107 11.51 5.97 20.16
CA PHE A 107 11.24 5.39 21.48
C PHE A 107 12.36 4.43 21.92
N THR A 108 12.90 3.62 21.00
CA THR A 108 14.08 2.77 21.28
C THR A 108 15.28 3.62 21.67
N LEU A 109 15.54 4.72 20.96
CA LEU A 109 16.66 5.63 21.25
C LEU A 109 16.49 6.37 22.59
N ALA A 110 15.26 6.79 22.92
CA ALA A 110 14.99 7.55 24.14
C ALA A 110 14.87 6.67 25.39
N VAL A 111 14.31 5.48 25.27
CA VAL A 111 13.93 4.61 26.40
C VAL A 111 14.78 3.32 26.48
N GLY A 112 15.43 2.92 25.39
CA GLY A 112 16.26 1.71 25.29
C GLY A 112 15.52 0.46 24.81
N TYR A 113 14.20 0.52 24.65
CA TYR A 113 13.36 -0.56 24.11
C TYR A 113 12.06 -0.01 23.53
N ALA A 114 11.45 -0.76 22.61
CA ALA A 114 10.15 -0.46 22.01
C ALA A 114 9.30 -1.75 21.90
N ILE A 115 8.32 -1.81 20.98
CA ILE A 115 7.38 -2.95 20.90
C ILE A 115 8.09 -4.26 20.53
N TRP A 116 9.07 -4.20 19.63
CA TRP A 116 9.81 -5.40 19.17
C TRP A 116 11.32 -5.17 19.05
N THR A 117 11.84 -4.05 19.57
CA THR A 117 13.27 -3.73 19.56
C THR A 117 13.76 -3.46 20.98
N SER A 118 15.02 -3.78 21.26
CA SER A 118 15.68 -3.46 22.53
C SER A 118 17.17 -3.33 22.33
N MET A 119 17.78 -2.29 22.91
CA MET A 119 19.22 -2.03 22.80
C MET A 119 20.09 -3.08 23.52
N HIS A 120 19.54 -3.74 24.53
CA HIS A 120 20.26 -4.71 25.37
C HIS A 120 19.84 -6.16 25.08
N ALA A 121 19.20 -6.41 23.94
CA ALA A 121 18.85 -7.77 23.54
C ALA A 121 20.10 -8.57 23.14
N ASN A 122 20.19 -9.81 23.62
CA ASN A 122 21.18 -10.76 23.13
C ASN A 122 21.00 -11.01 21.62
N ILE A 123 22.11 -11.28 20.92
CA ILE A 123 22.11 -11.46 19.47
C ILE A 123 21.20 -12.61 19.02
N ASP A 124 21.10 -13.71 19.79
CA ASP A 124 20.16 -14.81 19.51
C ASP A 124 18.72 -14.32 19.43
N ARG A 125 18.32 -13.50 20.41
CA ARG A 125 16.96 -12.97 20.51
C ARG A 125 16.71 -11.90 19.46
N ALA A 126 17.67 -11.03 19.21
CA ALA A 126 17.58 -10.04 18.13
C ALA A 126 17.40 -10.74 16.77
N THR A 127 18.16 -11.81 16.52
CA THR A 127 18.00 -12.64 15.32
C THR A 127 16.59 -13.24 15.23
N ALA A 128 16.11 -13.88 16.30
CA ALA A 128 14.79 -14.50 16.32
C ALA A 128 13.65 -13.50 16.08
N ILE A 129 13.67 -12.36 16.79
CA ILE A 129 12.65 -11.32 16.68
C ILE A 129 12.65 -10.73 15.26
N SER A 130 13.83 -10.45 14.69
CA SER A 130 13.94 -9.92 13.34
C SER A 130 13.46 -10.91 12.28
N LEU A 131 13.83 -12.19 12.37
CA LEU A 131 13.33 -13.23 11.46
C LEU A 131 11.80 -13.36 11.53
N GLY A 132 11.23 -13.32 12.73
CA GLY A 132 9.78 -13.31 12.92
C GLY A 132 9.12 -12.07 12.30
N THR A 133 9.72 -10.89 12.49
CA THR A 133 9.26 -9.62 11.92
C THR A 133 9.30 -9.64 10.39
N PHE A 134 10.38 -10.16 9.81
CA PHE A 134 10.55 -10.28 8.37
C PHE A 134 9.52 -11.21 7.74
N ALA A 135 9.32 -12.39 8.31
CA ALA A 135 8.29 -13.31 7.87
C ALA A 135 6.89 -12.67 7.97
N ALA A 136 6.63 -11.90 9.03
CA ALA A 136 5.36 -11.21 9.24
C ALA A 136 5.10 -10.13 8.18
N LEU A 137 6.11 -9.32 7.84
CA LEU A 137 6.00 -8.30 6.80
C LEU A 137 5.76 -8.91 5.42
N VAL A 138 6.51 -9.96 5.06
CA VAL A 138 6.40 -10.62 3.76
C VAL A 138 5.03 -11.28 3.58
N ILE A 139 4.53 -12.02 4.58
CA ILE A 139 3.26 -12.74 4.46
C ILE A 139 2.05 -11.80 4.46
N THR A 140 2.10 -10.72 5.24
CA THR A 140 0.96 -9.79 5.37
C THR A 140 0.95 -8.74 4.27
N GLY A 141 2.10 -8.42 3.68
CA GLY A 141 2.26 -7.37 2.68
C GLY A 141 1.34 -7.51 1.47
N GLY A 142 1.19 -8.72 0.92
CA GLY A 142 0.27 -8.97 -0.19
C GLY A 142 -1.20 -8.76 0.19
N SER A 143 -1.59 -9.25 1.37
CA SER A 143 -2.95 -9.08 1.91
C SER A 143 -3.27 -7.61 2.16
N ALA A 144 -2.32 -6.85 2.71
CA ALA A 144 -2.46 -5.42 2.96
C ALA A 144 -2.67 -4.63 1.66
N GLN A 145 -1.92 -4.95 0.59
CA GLN A 145 -2.12 -4.33 -0.72
C GLN A 145 -3.48 -4.67 -1.33
N ALA A 146 -3.94 -5.91 -1.19
CA ALA A 146 -5.24 -6.34 -1.71
C ALA A 146 -6.40 -5.63 -0.99
N ILE A 147 -6.36 -5.56 0.35
CA ILE A 147 -7.34 -4.84 1.19
C ILE A 147 -7.32 -3.36 0.86
N GLY A 148 -6.14 -2.75 0.81
CA GLY A 148 -5.97 -1.34 0.45
C GLY A 148 -6.55 -1.02 -0.93
N ARG A 149 -6.32 -1.86 -1.94
CA ARG A 149 -6.81 -1.61 -3.30
C ARG A 149 -8.32 -1.78 -3.43
N LYS A 150 -8.88 -2.93 -3.06
CA LYS A 150 -10.31 -3.22 -3.29
C LYS A 150 -11.21 -2.64 -2.21
N GLY A 151 -10.77 -2.62 -0.96
CA GLY A 151 -11.50 -1.98 0.13
C GLY A 151 -11.65 -0.48 -0.11
N LEU A 152 -10.56 0.23 -0.41
CA LEU A 152 -10.61 1.67 -0.72
C LEU A 152 -11.43 1.94 -1.99
N PHE A 153 -11.33 1.10 -3.02
CA PHE A 153 -12.12 1.24 -4.23
C PHE A 153 -13.63 1.28 -3.94
N TYR A 154 -14.15 0.29 -3.19
CA TYR A 154 -15.57 0.28 -2.83
C TYR A 154 -15.94 1.41 -1.86
N LEU A 155 -15.05 1.80 -0.95
CA LEU A 155 -15.27 2.98 -0.10
C LEU A 155 -15.39 4.28 -0.91
N LYS A 156 -14.59 4.45 -1.97
CA LYS A 156 -14.65 5.65 -2.83
C LYS A 156 -15.85 5.66 -3.78
N LEU A 157 -16.47 4.50 -4.01
CA LEU A 157 -17.73 4.37 -4.74
C LEU A 157 -18.96 4.47 -3.82
N ASP A 158 -18.77 4.76 -2.54
CA ASP A 158 -19.83 4.75 -1.50
C ASP A 158 -20.56 3.39 -1.36
N GLU A 159 -19.94 2.31 -1.85
CA GLU A 159 -20.43 0.93 -1.73
C GLU A 159 -19.94 0.29 -0.42
N PHE A 160 -20.47 0.81 0.69
CA PHE A 160 -19.97 0.51 2.05
C PHE A 160 -20.10 -0.97 2.46
N LEU A 161 -21.18 -1.65 2.04
CA LEU A 161 -21.36 -3.09 2.33
C LEU A 161 -20.32 -3.95 1.60
N LEU A 162 -20.08 -3.67 0.33
CA LEU A 162 -19.06 -4.36 -0.47
C LEU A 162 -17.67 -4.10 0.10
N ALA A 163 -17.37 -2.85 0.47
CA ALA A 163 -16.12 -2.51 1.13
C ALA A 163 -15.90 -3.33 2.41
N ARG A 164 -16.92 -3.42 3.28
CA ARG A 164 -16.85 -4.25 4.49
C ARG A 164 -16.62 -5.72 4.14
N ASN A 165 -17.47 -6.31 3.31
CA ASN A 165 -17.48 -7.75 3.07
C ASN A 165 -16.20 -8.22 2.36
N VAL A 166 -15.72 -7.45 1.38
CA VAL A 166 -14.47 -7.76 0.66
C VAL A 166 -13.27 -7.61 1.58
N SER A 167 -13.21 -6.57 2.40
CA SER A 167 -12.11 -6.39 3.34
C SER A 167 -12.09 -7.48 4.42
N LEU A 168 -13.23 -7.92 4.93
CA LEU A 168 -13.32 -9.04 5.86
C LEU A 168 -12.87 -10.37 5.21
N LEU A 169 -13.27 -10.62 3.97
CA LEU A 169 -12.84 -11.80 3.21
C LEU A 169 -11.32 -11.83 3.04
N LEU A 170 -10.75 -10.72 2.56
CA LEU A 170 -9.31 -10.60 2.33
C LEU A 170 -8.51 -10.65 3.64
N PHE A 171 -9.03 -10.06 4.71
CA PHE A 171 -8.46 -10.19 6.05
C PHE A 171 -8.45 -11.66 6.49
N GLY A 172 -9.56 -12.39 6.34
CA GLY A 172 -9.64 -13.81 6.64
C GLY A 172 -8.63 -14.66 5.85
N ILE A 173 -8.46 -14.38 4.55
CA ILE A 173 -7.42 -15.03 3.73
C ILE A 173 -6.03 -14.75 4.30
N GLY A 174 -5.75 -13.50 4.69
CA GLY A 174 -4.49 -13.13 5.35
C GLY A 174 -4.24 -13.93 6.63
N VAL A 175 -5.27 -14.11 7.47
CA VAL A 175 -5.18 -14.92 8.70
C VAL A 175 -4.84 -16.38 8.37
N VAL A 176 -5.50 -16.99 7.38
CA VAL A 176 -5.19 -18.36 6.95
C VAL A 176 -3.73 -18.48 6.50
N LEU A 177 -3.24 -17.52 5.71
CA LEU A 177 -1.87 -17.51 5.21
C LEU A 177 -0.83 -17.38 6.33
N ILE A 178 -1.14 -16.65 7.41
CA ILE A 178 -0.27 -16.57 8.59
C ILE A 178 -0.09 -17.97 9.21
N PHE A 179 -1.17 -18.73 9.40
CA PHE A 179 -1.06 -20.07 9.99
C PHE A 179 -0.44 -21.10 9.03
N VAL A 180 -0.71 -21.00 7.73
CA VAL A 180 -0.07 -21.86 6.71
C VAL A 180 1.45 -21.63 6.71
N MET A 181 1.88 -20.37 6.73
CA MET A 181 3.31 -20.05 6.76
C MET A 181 3.96 -20.41 8.10
N LEU A 182 3.25 -20.25 9.24
CA LEU A 182 3.73 -20.77 10.53
C LEU A 182 3.98 -22.28 10.45
N PHE A 183 2.99 -23.05 9.99
CA PHE A 183 3.10 -24.50 9.85
C PHE A 183 4.28 -24.88 8.94
N PHE A 184 4.44 -24.20 7.81
CA PHE A 184 5.54 -24.40 6.89
C PHE A 184 6.90 -24.12 7.54
N LEU A 185 7.04 -23.02 8.29
CA LEU A 185 8.26 -22.70 9.02
C LEU A 185 8.55 -23.70 10.14
N THR A 186 7.53 -24.18 10.86
CA THR A 186 7.68 -25.23 11.89
C THR A 186 8.16 -26.52 11.25
N PHE A 187 7.54 -26.91 10.13
CA PHE A 187 7.93 -28.09 9.37
C PHE A 187 9.40 -27.99 8.92
N ILE A 188 9.81 -26.88 8.30
CA ILE A 188 11.21 -26.68 7.91
C ILE A 188 12.15 -26.78 9.11
N ASN A 189 11.86 -26.10 10.23
CA ASN A 189 12.75 -26.12 11.38
C ASN A 189 12.86 -27.52 12.00
N PHE A 190 11.76 -28.29 12.02
CA PHE A 190 11.75 -29.66 12.52
C PHE A 190 12.55 -30.63 11.63
N PHE A 191 12.54 -30.45 10.30
CA PHE A 191 13.24 -31.34 9.38
C PHE A 191 14.73 -31.01 9.21
N PHE A 192 15.10 -29.73 9.32
CA PHE A 192 16.47 -29.27 9.05
C PHE A 192 17.23 -28.80 10.29
N ASP A 193 16.59 -28.77 11.47
CA ASP A 193 17.17 -28.29 12.74
C ASP A 193 17.88 -26.94 12.60
N LEU A 194 17.29 -26.01 11.84
CA LEU A 194 17.92 -24.73 11.49
C LEU A 194 18.24 -23.86 12.71
N TYR A 195 17.35 -23.88 13.70
CA TYR A 195 17.48 -23.11 14.94
C TYR A 195 17.06 -23.94 16.16
N PRO A 196 17.68 -23.70 17.33
CA PRO A 196 17.24 -24.29 18.59
C PRO A 196 15.79 -23.96 18.90
N VAL A 197 15.12 -24.88 19.59
CA VAL A 197 13.69 -24.78 19.92
C VAL A 197 13.34 -23.47 20.63
N GLU A 198 14.17 -23.00 21.57
CA GLU A 198 13.92 -21.73 22.27
C GLU A 198 13.95 -20.53 21.32
N MET A 199 14.94 -20.46 20.44
CA MET A 199 15.10 -19.38 19.47
C MET A 199 13.96 -19.40 18.44
N TYR A 200 13.61 -20.58 17.94
CA TYR A 200 12.48 -20.77 17.03
C TYR A 200 11.15 -20.34 17.67
N ASN A 201 10.91 -20.70 18.93
CA ASN A 201 9.68 -20.34 19.64
C ASN A 201 9.54 -18.82 19.81
N VAL A 202 10.64 -18.11 20.08
CA VAL A 202 10.65 -16.64 20.10
C VAL A 202 10.32 -16.09 18.72
N ALA A 203 10.97 -16.58 17.66
CA ALA A 203 10.70 -16.14 16.29
C ALA A 203 9.24 -16.37 15.87
N ALA A 204 8.69 -17.55 16.16
CA ALA A 204 7.30 -17.92 15.89
C ALA A 204 6.30 -17.04 16.67
N THR A 205 6.59 -16.73 17.94
CA THR A 205 5.75 -15.86 18.77
C THR A 205 5.67 -14.45 18.20
N TYR A 206 6.83 -13.83 17.91
CA TYR A 206 6.87 -12.49 17.32
C TYR A 206 6.30 -12.48 15.91
N TYR A 207 6.53 -13.53 15.12
CA TYR A 207 5.93 -13.70 13.80
C TYR A 207 4.40 -13.60 13.87
N ILE A 208 3.75 -14.41 14.71
CA ILE A 208 2.29 -14.43 14.82
C ILE A 208 1.78 -13.06 15.28
N LEU A 209 2.35 -12.53 16.37
CA LEU A 209 1.90 -11.27 16.98
C LEU A 209 2.07 -10.07 16.04
N LEU A 210 3.19 -9.98 15.33
CA LEU A 210 3.44 -8.90 14.37
C LEU A 210 2.64 -9.09 13.08
N ALA A 211 2.44 -10.33 12.61
CA ALA A 211 1.64 -10.57 11.43
C ALA A 211 0.17 -10.17 11.67
N PHE A 212 -0.39 -10.49 12.83
CA PHE A 212 -1.71 -10.01 13.19
C PHE A 212 -1.78 -8.48 13.32
N PHE A 213 -0.73 -7.85 13.86
CA PHE A 213 -0.66 -6.41 13.98
C PHE A 213 -0.63 -5.74 12.60
N PHE A 214 0.31 -6.13 11.72
CA PHE A 214 0.43 -5.58 10.36
C PHE A 214 -0.80 -5.84 9.51
N LEU A 215 -1.39 -7.03 9.59
CA LEU A 215 -2.64 -7.33 8.88
C LEU A 215 -3.78 -6.44 9.38
N SER A 216 -3.86 -6.15 10.69
CA SER A 216 -4.88 -5.27 11.25
C SER A 216 -4.69 -3.80 10.82
N LEU A 217 -3.44 -3.33 10.68
CA LEU A 217 -3.16 -2.00 10.15
C LEU A 217 -3.70 -1.80 8.72
N SER A 218 -3.79 -2.86 7.91
CA SER A 218 -4.33 -2.76 6.55
C SER A 218 -5.76 -2.20 6.48
N ILE A 219 -6.58 -2.46 7.51
CA ILE A 219 -7.94 -1.90 7.62
C ILE A 219 -7.87 -0.38 7.80
N PHE A 220 -6.95 0.11 8.62
CA PHE A 220 -6.79 1.55 8.85
C PHE A 220 -6.20 2.25 7.63
N TYR A 221 -5.25 1.61 6.93
CA TYR A 221 -4.74 2.11 5.66
C TYR A 221 -5.83 2.20 4.60
N MET A 222 -6.74 1.22 4.53
CA MET A 222 -7.93 1.27 3.67
C MET A 222 -8.84 2.46 4.00
N PHE A 223 -8.97 2.83 5.27
CA PHE A 223 -9.73 4.03 5.68
C PHE A 223 -8.95 5.34 5.53
N GLU A 224 -7.68 5.30 5.11
CA GLU A 224 -6.77 6.45 5.10
C GLU A 224 -6.64 7.11 6.49
N ASP A 225 -6.84 6.36 7.58
CA ASP A 225 -6.84 6.84 8.95
C ASP A 225 -5.47 6.62 9.62
N TYR A 226 -4.48 7.36 9.11
CA TYR A 226 -3.10 7.25 9.56
C TYR A 226 -2.88 7.75 10.99
N LEU A 227 -3.71 8.70 11.46
CA LEU A 227 -3.60 9.20 12.83
C LEU A 227 -3.92 8.10 13.84
N SER A 228 -4.98 7.32 13.59
CA SER A 228 -5.30 6.16 14.44
C SER A 228 -4.14 5.17 14.49
N ILE A 229 -3.46 4.92 13.37
CA ILE A 229 -2.33 3.99 13.29
C ILE A 229 -1.18 4.46 14.20
N VAL A 230 -0.84 5.75 14.15
CA VAL A 230 0.20 6.33 15.02
C VAL A 230 -0.21 6.27 16.49
N LEU A 231 -1.44 6.68 16.83
CA LEU A 231 -1.93 6.68 18.21
C LEU A 231 -2.01 5.28 18.82
N LEU A 232 -2.47 4.29 18.04
CA LEU A 232 -2.53 2.89 18.48
C LEU A 232 -1.13 2.29 18.64
N THR A 233 -0.21 2.60 17.73
CA THR A 233 1.19 2.14 17.88
C THR A 233 1.81 2.76 19.14
N PHE A 234 1.56 4.05 19.39
CA PHE A 234 2.03 4.74 20.58
C PHE A 234 1.40 4.20 21.87
N SER A 235 0.12 3.83 21.86
CA SER A 235 -0.51 3.19 23.03
C SER A 235 0.10 1.82 23.31
N GLY A 236 0.44 1.04 22.28
CA GLY A 236 1.21 -0.20 22.42
C GLY A 236 2.58 0.02 23.06
N LEU A 237 3.31 1.06 22.65
CA LEU A 237 4.58 1.44 23.27
C LEU A 237 4.42 1.79 24.75
N MET A 238 3.42 2.62 25.07
CA MET A 238 3.13 2.99 26.45
C MET A 238 2.74 1.78 27.29
N PHE A 239 2.03 0.82 26.71
CA PHE A 239 1.69 -0.41 27.42
C PHE A 239 2.94 -1.25 27.75
N VAL A 240 3.86 -1.42 26.80
CA VAL A 240 5.17 -2.06 27.06
C VAL A 240 5.95 -1.32 28.14
N TYR A 241 6.01 0.02 28.05
CA TYR A 241 6.68 0.86 29.03
C TYR A 241 6.13 0.69 30.44
N ILE A 242 4.81 0.73 30.60
CA ILE A 242 4.13 0.53 31.89
C ILE A 242 4.41 -0.87 32.44
N LEU A 243 4.30 -1.91 31.61
CA LEU A 243 4.56 -3.29 32.01
C LEU A 243 6.01 -3.51 32.48
N HIS A 244 6.98 -2.91 31.79
CA HIS A 244 8.38 -3.03 32.18
C HIS A 244 8.71 -2.19 33.43
N THR A 245 8.30 -0.92 33.46
CA THR A 245 8.70 0.02 34.52
C THR A 245 7.90 -0.13 35.81
N MET A 246 6.57 -0.26 35.72
CA MET A 246 5.69 -0.31 36.89
C MET A 246 5.54 -1.74 37.41
N PHE A 247 5.35 -2.71 36.52
CA PHE A 247 5.17 -4.12 36.89
C PHE A 247 6.48 -4.92 36.94
N LYS A 248 7.62 -4.28 36.62
CA LYS A 248 8.97 -4.87 36.67
C LYS A 248 9.10 -6.17 35.86
N LEU A 249 8.29 -6.34 34.82
CA LEU A 249 8.41 -7.47 33.91
C LEU A 249 9.69 -7.36 33.10
N THR A 250 10.30 -8.48 32.72
CA THR A 250 11.45 -8.44 31.79
C THR A 250 11.02 -7.84 30.44
N VAL A 251 11.93 -7.14 29.76
CA VAL A 251 11.61 -6.46 28.48
C VAL A 251 10.93 -7.40 27.48
N PRO A 252 11.43 -8.63 27.20
CA PRO A 252 10.76 -9.53 26.24
C PRO A 252 9.35 -9.92 26.67
N THR A 253 9.14 -10.19 27.96
CA THR A 253 7.81 -10.53 28.48
C THR A 253 6.85 -9.35 28.38
N ALA A 254 7.33 -8.14 28.71
CA ALA A 254 6.56 -6.90 28.56
C ALA A 254 6.19 -6.63 27.09
N GLN A 255 7.10 -6.92 26.15
CA GLN A 255 6.86 -6.80 24.71
C GLN A 255 5.79 -7.77 24.21
N ILE A 256 5.84 -9.04 24.62
CA ILE A 256 4.84 -10.05 24.23
C ILE A 256 3.45 -9.63 24.72
N TYR A 257 3.30 -9.32 26.01
CA TYR A 257 2.02 -8.85 26.55
C TYR A 257 1.58 -7.51 25.95
N GLY A 258 2.55 -6.64 25.70
CA GLY A 258 2.37 -5.38 24.98
C GLY A 258 1.73 -5.57 23.61
N LEU A 259 2.31 -6.47 22.81
CA LEU A 259 1.83 -6.86 21.49
C LEU A 259 0.47 -7.55 21.53
N VAL A 260 0.21 -8.42 22.52
CA VAL A 260 -1.11 -9.05 22.69
C VAL A 260 -2.17 -7.98 22.96
N GLY A 261 -1.92 -7.09 23.93
CA GLY A 261 -2.83 -5.98 24.25
C GLY A 261 -3.06 -5.05 23.05
N LEU A 262 -1.99 -4.71 22.33
CA LEU A 262 -2.06 -3.90 21.11
C LEU A 262 -2.89 -4.58 20.03
N ASN A 263 -2.69 -5.88 19.78
CA ASN A 263 -3.45 -6.63 18.79
C ASN A 263 -4.94 -6.62 19.12
N ILE A 264 -5.32 -6.89 20.38
CA ILE A 264 -6.71 -6.82 20.84
C ILE A 264 -7.29 -5.44 20.56
N LEU A 265 -6.56 -4.37 20.90
CA LEU A 265 -7.01 -3.00 20.72
C LEU A 265 -7.19 -2.64 19.23
N VAL A 266 -6.17 -2.88 18.40
CA VAL A 266 -6.17 -2.52 16.98
C VAL A 266 -7.23 -3.32 16.22
N MET A 267 -7.36 -4.62 16.50
CA MET A 267 -8.42 -5.45 15.91
C MET A 267 -9.80 -4.96 16.33
N SER A 268 -10.03 -4.72 17.62
CA SER A 268 -11.34 -4.28 18.12
C SER A 268 -11.77 -2.96 17.46
N VAL A 269 -10.87 -1.98 17.39
CA VAL A 269 -11.14 -0.70 16.74
C VAL A 269 -11.33 -0.87 15.23
N GLY A 270 -10.50 -1.69 14.56
CA GLY A 270 -10.60 -1.97 13.13
C GLY A 270 -11.92 -2.65 12.75
N PHE A 271 -12.30 -3.69 13.48
CA PHE A 271 -13.59 -4.38 13.29
C PHE A 271 -14.77 -3.46 13.58
N PHE A 272 -14.71 -2.65 14.64
CA PHE A 272 -15.75 -1.66 14.92
C PHE A 272 -15.95 -0.68 13.74
N LYS A 273 -14.85 -0.17 13.15
CA LYS A 273 -14.92 0.69 11.96
C LYS A 273 -15.56 -0.01 10.76
N LEU A 274 -15.20 -1.26 10.51
CA LEU A 274 -15.81 -2.06 9.44
C LEU A 274 -17.30 -2.32 9.69
N MET A 275 -17.71 -2.56 10.93
CA MET A 275 -19.12 -2.80 11.27
C MET A 275 -19.96 -1.53 11.11
N LYS A 276 -19.43 -0.36 11.46
CA LYS A 276 -20.10 0.95 11.30
C LYS A 276 -20.39 1.31 9.83
N LEU A 277 -19.73 0.66 8.87
CA LEU A 277 -20.05 0.83 7.44
C LEU A 277 -21.47 0.36 7.11
N LYS A 278 -22.03 -0.60 7.86
CA LYS A 278 -23.39 -1.09 7.65
C LYS A 278 -24.46 -0.02 7.90
N ASP A 279 -24.16 0.94 8.78
CA ASP A 279 -25.10 1.97 9.21
C ASP A 279 -25.22 3.13 8.21
N LYS A 280 -24.35 3.19 7.19
CA LYS A 280 -24.33 4.24 6.16
C LYS A 280 -25.18 3.89 4.93
N ASN A 281 -26.00 2.84 4.99
CA ASN A 281 -26.71 2.26 3.85
C ASN A 281 -28.01 2.99 3.48
N SER A 282 -27.91 4.07 2.71
CA SER A 282 -29.08 4.67 2.06
C SER A 282 -29.19 4.34 0.56
N SER A 283 -28.17 3.74 -0.09
CA SER A 283 -28.12 3.72 -1.58
C SER A 283 -27.31 2.60 -2.25
N ALA A 284 -26.99 1.47 -1.60
CA ALA A 284 -26.15 0.43 -2.23
C ALA A 284 -26.95 -0.40 -3.28
N GLU A 285 -26.43 -0.50 -4.51
CA GLU A 285 -27.08 -1.22 -5.63
C GLU A 285 -26.90 -2.75 -5.56
N GLY A 286 -26.26 -3.31 -4.53
CA GLY A 286 -26.25 -4.76 -4.31
C GLY A 286 -25.31 -5.25 -3.19
N SER A 287 -25.69 -6.35 -2.54
CA SER A 287 -24.93 -6.97 -1.44
C SER A 287 -24.08 -8.17 -1.86
N ILE A 288 -24.15 -8.57 -3.13
CA ILE A 288 -23.56 -9.82 -3.62
C ILE A 288 -22.07 -9.61 -3.86
N LEU A 289 -21.25 -10.41 -3.18
CA LEU A 289 -19.81 -10.41 -3.40
C LEU A 289 -19.49 -10.83 -4.85
N PRO A 290 -18.49 -10.21 -5.49
CA PRO A 290 -17.97 -10.70 -6.76
C PRO A 290 -17.56 -12.16 -6.64
N LYS A 291 -17.70 -12.93 -7.73
CA LYS A 291 -17.26 -14.32 -7.76
C LYS A 291 -15.80 -14.42 -7.27
N PRO A 292 -15.47 -15.32 -6.34
CA PRO A 292 -14.11 -15.42 -5.78
C PRO A 292 -13.01 -15.56 -6.83
N SER A 293 -13.27 -16.25 -7.95
CA SER A 293 -12.34 -16.39 -9.07
C SER A 293 -12.00 -15.05 -9.72
N ILE A 294 -12.99 -14.18 -9.94
CA ILE A 294 -12.82 -12.84 -10.50
C ILE A 294 -12.06 -11.96 -9.51
N LEU A 295 -12.44 -12.03 -8.23
CA LEU A 295 -11.80 -11.26 -7.17
C LEU A 295 -10.31 -11.63 -7.07
N PHE A 296 -9.99 -12.93 -7.03
CA PHE A 296 -8.62 -13.45 -7.01
C PHE A 296 -7.83 -13.03 -8.26
N TYR A 297 -8.36 -13.25 -9.46
CA TYR A 297 -7.67 -12.88 -10.70
C TYR A 297 -7.35 -11.38 -10.76
N SER A 298 -8.29 -10.53 -10.32
CA SER A 298 -8.10 -9.07 -10.32
C SER A 298 -7.12 -8.57 -9.26
N LEU A 299 -6.96 -9.31 -8.16
CA LEU A 299 -6.14 -8.91 -7.01
C LEU A 299 -4.75 -9.56 -7.00
N LEU A 300 -4.58 -10.70 -7.66
CA LEU A 300 -3.33 -11.45 -7.70
C LEU A 300 -2.12 -10.58 -8.05
N PRO A 301 -2.18 -9.63 -9.01
CA PRO A 301 -1.04 -8.78 -9.31
C PRO A 301 -0.67 -7.83 -8.17
N TYR A 302 -1.65 -7.26 -7.47
CA TYR A 302 -1.43 -6.36 -6.33
C TYR A 302 -0.90 -7.13 -5.11
N TYR A 303 -1.46 -8.32 -4.89
CA TYR A 303 -0.98 -9.24 -3.86
C TYR A 303 0.48 -9.62 -4.10
N SER A 304 0.80 -10.07 -5.32
CA SER A 304 2.15 -10.47 -5.72
C SER A 304 3.13 -9.31 -5.65
N TYR A 305 2.70 -8.11 -6.06
CA TYR A 305 3.51 -6.90 -5.92
C TYR A 305 3.84 -6.61 -4.46
N GLY A 306 2.85 -6.67 -3.55
CA GLY A 306 3.06 -6.50 -2.12
C GLY A 306 4.06 -7.52 -1.56
N PHE A 307 3.87 -8.80 -1.88
CA PHE A 307 4.78 -9.87 -1.46
C PHE A 307 6.22 -9.63 -1.95
N PHE A 308 6.42 -9.36 -3.24
CA PHE A 308 7.76 -9.11 -3.79
C PHE A 308 8.38 -7.84 -3.25
N TYR A 309 7.61 -6.77 -3.04
CA TYR A 309 8.09 -5.52 -2.48
C TYR A 309 8.62 -5.69 -1.05
N PHE A 310 7.87 -6.34 -0.16
CA PHE A 310 8.35 -6.57 1.21
C PHE A 310 9.50 -7.58 1.25
N THR A 311 9.51 -8.58 0.37
CA THR A 311 10.66 -9.47 0.23
C THR A 311 11.90 -8.70 -0.23
N PHE A 312 11.74 -7.77 -1.19
CA PHE A 312 12.82 -6.92 -1.70
C PHE A 312 13.45 -6.06 -0.60
N LEU A 313 12.65 -5.52 0.32
CA LEU A 313 13.13 -4.71 1.44
C LEU A 313 13.98 -5.47 2.46
N ILE A 314 13.88 -6.79 2.49
CA ILE A 314 14.45 -7.64 3.54
C ILE A 314 15.56 -8.55 3.01
N ILE A 315 15.54 -8.89 1.72
CA ILE A 315 16.39 -9.94 1.18
C ILE A 315 17.89 -9.64 1.34
N ASP A 316 18.30 -8.38 1.21
CA ASP A 316 19.70 -7.96 1.39
C ASP A 316 20.18 -8.20 2.83
N ARG A 317 19.30 -7.97 3.82
CA ARG A 317 19.57 -8.28 5.23
C ARG A 317 19.80 -9.77 5.43
N LEU A 318 18.91 -10.62 4.91
CA LEU A 318 19.06 -12.08 5.00
C LEU A 318 20.35 -12.55 4.32
N VAL A 319 20.70 -11.93 3.19
CA VAL A 319 21.93 -12.20 2.44
C VAL A 319 23.18 -11.76 3.19
N ALA A 320 23.15 -10.61 3.89
CA ALA A 320 24.25 -10.12 4.72
C ALA A 320 24.44 -11.01 5.96
N TRP A 321 23.35 -11.34 6.64
CA TRP A 321 23.34 -12.14 7.87
C TRP A 321 23.69 -13.61 7.65
N SER A 322 23.61 -14.08 6.41
CA SER A 322 24.05 -15.42 6.00
C SER A 322 25.47 -15.45 5.43
N ALA A 323 26.13 -14.30 5.25
CA ALA A 323 27.54 -14.27 4.88
C ALA A 323 28.37 -14.65 6.12
N GLN A 324 29.12 -15.76 6.04
CA GLN A 324 29.96 -16.24 7.13
C GLN A 324 31.04 -15.21 7.46
N SER A 325 30.93 -14.56 8.62
CA SER A 325 32.13 -14.20 9.38
C SER A 325 32.55 -15.43 10.19
N VAL A 326 33.81 -15.48 10.62
CA VAL A 326 34.53 -16.66 11.15
C VAL A 326 33.83 -17.40 12.32
N SER A 327 32.71 -16.91 12.87
CA SER A 327 32.02 -17.48 14.03
C SER A 327 30.49 -17.38 14.04
N ASN A 328 29.80 -17.40 12.88
CA ASN A 328 28.33 -17.42 12.89
C ASN A 328 27.79 -18.78 13.40
N PRO A 329 26.98 -18.81 14.48
CA PRO A 329 26.46 -20.06 15.05
C PRO A 329 25.32 -20.70 14.22
N TYR A 330 24.61 -19.91 13.41
CA TYR A 330 23.45 -20.37 12.62
C TYR A 330 23.50 -19.84 11.18
N VAL A 331 22.63 -20.40 10.31
CA VAL A 331 22.57 -20.09 8.86
C VAL A 331 22.32 -18.61 8.59
N VAL A 332 21.44 -17.97 9.37
CA VAL A 332 21.23 -16.52 9.35
C VAL A 332 21.46 -16.00 10.76
N TRP A 333 22.37 -15.03 10.89
CA TRP A 333 22.79 -14.51 12.17
C TRP A 333 22.84 -12.98 12.16
N PHE A 334 22.15 -12.36 13.12
CA PHE A 334 21.97 -10.90 13.15
C PHE A 334 23.32 -10.17 13.19
N ASN A 335 23.51 -9.26 12.23
CA ASN A 335 24.69 -8.42 12.16
C ASN A 335 24.35 -6.99 12.58
N ILE A 336 24.85 -6.59 13.75
CA ILE A 336 24.55 -5.29 14.38
C ILE A 336 24.98 -4.12 13.48
N ASN A 337 26.19 -4.18 12.92
CA ASN A 337 26.73 -3.10 12.09
C ASN A 337 25.95 -2.94 10.78
N TYR A 338 25.55 -4.06 10.17
CA TYR A 338 24.74 -4.02 8.95
C TYR A 338 23.34 -3.46 9.21
N GLU A 339 22.68 -3.94 10.26
CA GLU A 339 21.32 -3.47 10.58
C GLU A 339 21.32 -2.00 10.99
N LEU A 340 22.30 -1.57 11.79
CA LEU A 340 22.44 -0.19 12.23
C LEU A 340 22.54 0.79 11.06
N GLY A 341 23.34 0.46 10.04
CA GLY A 341 23.47 1.30 8.84
C GLY A 341 22.16 1.39 8.06
N LEU A 342 21.44 0.27 7.94
CA LEU A 342 20.14 0.22 7.27
C LEU A 342 19.03 0.95 8.02
N ASP A 343 18.98 0.84 9.35
CA ASP A 343 17.95 1.47 10.17
C ASP A 343 18.03 2.99 10.11
N TRP A 344 19.24 3.56 10.13
CA TRP A 344 19.42 4.99 9.89
C TRP A 344 19.08 5.39 8.46
N ALA A 345 19.38 4.54 7.47
CA ALA A 345 18.95 4.79 6.10
C ALA A 345 17.41 4.72 5.94
N LEU A 346 16.73 3.89 6.73
CA LEU A 346 15.26 3.84 6.76
C LEU A 346 14.63 5.14 7.27
N VAL A 347 15.31 5.89 8.14
CA VAL A 347 14.85 7.24 8.53
C VAL A 347 14.75 8.15 7.31
N ALA A 348 15.75 8.14 6.43
CA ALA A 348 15.69 8.88 5.17
C ALA A 348 14.53 8.39 4.27
N LEU A 349 14.32 7.07 4.18
CA LEU A 349 13.18 6.49 3.45
C LEU A 349 11.83 7.01 3.99
N ILE A 350 11.64 7.05 5.31
CA ILE A 350 10.41 7.55 5.96
C ILE A 350 10.11 8.97 5.50
N PHE A 351 11.10 9.87 5.53
CA PHE A 351 10.90 11.25 5.08
C PHE A 351 10.62 11.34 3.58
N LEU A 352 11.27 10.51 2.77
CA LEU A 352 11.04 10.45 1.34
C LEU A 352 9.64 9.93 0.97
N MET A 353 9.08 8.98 1.73
CA MET A 353 7.73 8.44 1.50
C MET A 353 6.64 9.53 1.57
N GLY A 354 6.85 10.62 2.32
CA GLY A 354 5.93 11.77 2.29
C GLY A 354 5.72 12.32 0.87
N THR A 355 6.76 12.28 0.03
CA THR A 355 6.69 12.81 -1.34
C THR A 355 5.88 11.95 -2.30
N THR A 356 5.75 10.64 -2.06
CA THR A 356 4.97 9.76 -2.94
C THR A 356 3.46 10.03 -2.84
N GLU A 357 2.98 10.42 -1.65
CA GLU A 357 1.59 10.84 -1.48
C GLU A 357 1.34 12.22 -2.13
N VAL A 358 2.30 13.14 -2.04
CA VAL A 358 2.24 14.41 -2.75
C VAL A 358 2.19 14.19 -4.26
N SER A 359 3.01 13.28 -4.78
CA SER A 359 3.12 13.04 -6.22
C SER A 359 1.80 12.53 -6.79
N ILE A 360 1.17 11.54 -6.15
CA ILE A 360 -0.10 10.98 -6.64
C ILE A 360 -1.26 11.96 -6.48
N ALA A 361 -1.31 12.72 -5.38
CA ALA A 361 -2.38 13.68 -5.14
C ALA A 361 -2.29 14.87 -6.11
N GLU A 362 -1.10 15.40 -6.37
CA GLU A 362 -0.89 16.47 -7.36
C GLU A 362 -1.11 15.97 -8.79
N PHE A 363 -0.73 14.74 -9.10
CA PHE A 363 -1.03 14.10 -10.39
C PHE A 363 -2.55 14.03 -10.62
N MET A 364 -3.30 13.43 -9.69
CA MET A 364 -4.75 13.29 -9.81
C MET A 364 -5.46 14.64 -9.86
N TYR A 365 -5.01 15.62 -9.05
CA TYR A 365 -5.54 16.98 -9.09
C TYR A 365 -5.38 17.62 -10.47
N ARG A 366 -4.18 17.55 -11.06
CA ARG A 366 -3.91 18.15 -12.38
C ARG A 366 -4.64 17.43 -13.50
N VAL A 367 -4.71 16.11 -13.46
CA VAL A 367 -5.47 15.33 -14.43
C VAL A 367 -6.95 15.72 -14.37
N ASN A 368 -7.56 15.67 -13.18
CA ASN A 368 -8.99 15.99 -13.02
C ASN A 368 -9.32 17.45 -13.37
N ASP A 369 -8.45 18.40 -13.00
CA ASP A 369 -8.65 19.81 -13.34
C ASP A 369 -8.60 20.04 -14.87
N ARG A 370 -7.66 19.39 -15.56
CA ARG A 370 -7.42 19.62 -16.99
C ARG A 370 -8.34 18.84 -17.93
N VAL A 371 -8.72 17.62 -17.57
CA VAL A 371 -9.65 16.79 -18.37
C VAL A 371 -10.97 17.52 -18.63
N THR A 372 -11.39 18.42 -17.73
CA THR A 372 -12.63 19.20 -17.88
C THR A 372 -12.50 20.46 -18.72
N LYS A 373 -11.27 20.93 -18.96
CA LYS A 373 -10.97 22.21 -19.62
C LYS A 373 -10.47 22.03 -21.05
N ILE A 374 -9.86 20.88 -21.35
CA ILE A 374 -9.25 20.60 -22.65
C ILE A 374 -10.27 19.92 -23.55
N ARG A 375 -10.46 20.45 -24.76
CA ARG A 375 -11.30 19.83 -25.77
C ARG A 375 -10.64 18.55 -26.30
N TYR A 376 -11.45 17.58 -26.70
CA TYR A 376 -11.00 16.27 -27.19
C TYR A 376 -10.05 16.34 -28.40
N ASP A 377 -10.08 17.42 -29.18
CA ASP A 377 -9.22 17.66 -30.33
C ASP A 377 -7.79 18.13 -29.97
N ASN A 378 -7.54 18.55 -28.72
CA ASN A 378 -6.25 19.08 -28.26
C ASN A 378 -5.60 18.19 -27.17
N THR A 379 -5.50 16.87 -27.40
CA THR A 379 -4.91 15.92 -26.44
C THR A 379 -3.40 16.10 -26.21
N ASP A 380 -2.69 16.72 -27.16
CA ASP A 380 -1.25 16.99 -27.05
C ASP A 380 -0.92 17.98 -25.92
N GLU A 381 -1.77 19.00 -25.71
CA GLU A 381 -1.60 20.00 -24.65
C GLU A 381 -1.72 19.33 -23.26
N PHE A 382 -2.73 18.48 -23.10
CA PHE A 382 -2.94 17.69 -21.89
C PHE A 382 -1.72 16.81 -21.57
N THR A 383 -1.23 16.08 -22.58
CA THR A 383 -0.09 15.18 -22.45
C THR A 383 1.20 15.95 -22.11
N HIS A 384 1.44 17.08 -22.78
CA HIS A 384 2.64 17.89 -22.55
C HIS A 384 2.67 18.49 -21.14
N GLU A 385 1.56 19.04 -20.65
CA GLU A 385 1.50 19.66 -19.33
C GLU A 385 1.77 18.65 -18.21
N ILE A 386 1.09 17.50 -18.26
CA ILE A 386 1.27 16.45 -17.25
C ILE A 386 2.68 15.85 -17.32
N TYR A 387 3.22 15.64 -18.53
CA TYR A 387 4.60 15.18 -18.67
C TYR A 387 5.64 16.21 -18.18
N SER A 388 5.38 17.51 -18.39
CA SER A 388 6.20 18.60 -17.86
C SER A 388 6.18 18.61 -16.33
N PHE A 389 5.01 18.41 -15.71
CA PHE A 389 4.89 18.21 -14.27
C PHE A 389 5.73 17.02 -13.80
N PHE A 390 5.59 15.85 -14.42
CA PHE A 390 6.33 14.65 -14.04
C PHE A 390 7.86 14.89 -14.05
N LYS A 391 8.38 15.56 -15.08
CA LYS A 391 9.81 15.90 -15.16
C LYS A 391 10.25 16.86 -14.04
N LYS A 392 9.49 17.94 -13.83
CA LYS A 392 9.80 18.94 -12.78
C LYS A 392 9.73 18.32 -11.38
N PHE A 393 8.71 17.49 -11.13
CA PHE A 393 8.53 16.81 -9.85
C PHE A 393 9.68 15.83 -9.56
N ASN A 394 10.11 15.04 -10.56
CA ASN A 394 11.27 14.16 -10.40
C ASN A 394 12.55 14.95 -10.07
N LEU A 395 12.80 16.08 -10.74
CA LEU A 395 13.95 16.92 -10.43
C LEU A 395 13.88 17.45 -8.99
N SER A 396 12.72 17.97 -8.57
CA SER A 396 12.51 18.43 -7.18
C SER A 396 12.69 17.29 -6.17
N PHE A 397 12.20 16.09 -6.47
CA PHE A 397 12.39 14.90 -5.64
C PHE A 397 13.87 14.53 -5.50
N MET A 398 14.64 14.55 -6.58
CA MET A 398 16.09 14.29 -6.54
C MET A 398 16.81 15.28 -5.61
N LEU A 399 16.55 16.59 -5.76
CA LEU A 399 17.14 17.61 -4.89
C LEU A 399 16.72 17.41 -3.43
N PHE A 400 15.44 17.16 -3.18
CA PHE A 400 14.91 16.91 -1.85
C PHE A 400 15.55 15.67 -1.22
N SER A 401 15.80 14.62 -2.00
CA SER A 401 16.43 13.40 -1.48
C SER A 401 17.87 13.58 -1.03
N ILE A 402 18.67 14.37 -1.77
CA ILE A 402 20.02 14.71 -1.37
C ILE A 402 19.99 15.46 -0.04
N ILE A 403 19.08 16.42 0.11
CA ILE A 403 18.91 17.18 1.35
C ILE A 403 18.52 16.25 2.51
N ILE A 404 17.57 15.34 2.32
CA ILE A 404 17.12 14.42 3.38
C ILE A 404 18.23 13.44 3.80
N ILE A 405 19.01 12.90 2.86
CA ILE A 405 20.12 12.00 3.17
C ILE A 405 21.20 12.75 3.98
N LEU A 406 21.57 13.96 3.55
CA LEU A 406 22.54 14.80 4.26
C LEU A 406 22.01 15.22 5.64
N ALA A 407 20.73 15.61 5.74
CA ALA A 407 20.10 15.99 6.99
C ALA A 407 20.06 14.82 7.98
N THR A 408 19.77 13.60 7.49
CA THR A 408 19.77 12.39 8.33
C THR A 408 21.16 12.14 8.89
N TYR A 409 22.20 12.17 8.06
CA TYR A 409 23.59 12.06 8.52
C TYR A 409 23.95 13.14 9.54
N LEU A 410 23.60 14.41 9.27
CA LEU A 410 23.93 15.53 10.15
C LEU A 410 23.23 15.41 11.52
N VAL A 411 21.99 14.94 11.55
CA VAL A 411 21.27 14.67 12.81
C VAL A 411 22.02 13.61 13.63
N VAL A 412 22.44 12.51 13.02
CA VAL A 412 23.20 11.47 13.74
C VAL A 412 24.55 12.01 14.22
N TYR A 413 25.23 12.81 13.40
CA TYR A 413 26.49 13.47 13.76
C TYR A 413 26.35 14.39 14.96
N VAL A 414 25.35 15.29 14.95
CA VAL A 414 25.09 16.18 16.09
C VAL A 414 24.74 15.40 17.34
N LEU A 415 23.92 14.34 17.21
CA LEU A 415 23.58 13.49 18.35
C LEU A 415 24.81 12.78 18.93
N TYR A 416 25.74 12.32 18.09
CA TYR A 416 26.98 11.68 18.51
C TYR A 416 27.89 12.65 19.29
N GLU A 417 28.03 13.89 18.81
CA GLU A 417 28.84 14.92 19.48
C GLU A 417 28.24 15.37 20.82
N VAL A 418 26.90 15.40 20.91
CA VAL A 418 26.18 15.88 22.12
C VAL A 418 26.00 14.75 23.15
N TYR A 419 25.78 13.51 22.70
CA TYR A 419 25.47 12.37 23.56
C TYR A 419 26.44 11.21 23.31
N TYR A 420 27.15 10.80 24.37
CA TYR A 420 28.00 9.61 24.34
C TYR A 420 27.17 8.33 24.48
N PHE A 421 26.67 7.82 23.36
CA PHE A 421 26.01 6.50 23.28
C PHE A 421 26.81 5.55 22.38
N GLN A 422 27.10 4.33 22.87
CA GLN A 422 27.81 3.29 22.11
C GLN A 422 27.18 2.99 20.75
N PHE A 423 25.85 3.10 20.65
CA PHE A 423 25.11 2.91 19.40
C PHE A 423 25.45 3.96 18.33
N LEU A 424 25.62 5.23 18.73
CA LEU A 424 26.01 6.31 17.84
C LEU A 424 27.49 6.21 17.44
N GLU A 425 28.33 5.78 18.37
CA GLU A 425 29.74 5.49 18.09
C GLU A 425 29.89 4.36 17.05
N ASN A 426 29.17 3.24 17.23
CA ASN A 426 29.16 2.14 16.27
C ASN A 426 28.65 2.54 14.88
N PHE A 427 27.78 3.55 14.80
CA PHE A 427 27.30 4.09 13.53
C PHE A 427 28.39 4.86 12.77
N MET A 428 29.18 5.65 13.49
CA MET A 428 30.26 6.45 12.90
C MET A 428 31.47 5.62 12.45
N GLN A 429 31.56 4.37 12.91
CA GLN A 429 32.63 3.44 12.54
C GLN A 429 32.31 2.66 11.25
N GLN A 430 33.36 2.24 10.55
CA GLN A 430 33.22 1.32 9.42
C GLN A 430 32.99 -0.11 9.92
N PRO A 431 32.16 -0.93 9.24
CA PRO A 431 31.55 -0.68 7.93
C PRO A 431 30.15 -0.01 7.97
N THR A 432 29.65 0.36 9.15
CA THR A 432 28.27 0.86 9.33
C THR A 432 27.98 2.11 8.51
N LEU A 433 28.88 3.10 8.56
CA LEU A 433 28.72 4.35 7.82
C LEU A 433 28.69 4.13 6.29
N PHE A 434 29.51 3.21 5.79
CA PHE A 434 29.50 2.81 4.38
C PHE A 434 28.15 2.21 3.98
N ILE A 435 27.62 1.29 4.78
CA ILE A 435 26.32 0.64 4.54
C ILE A 435 25.20 1.69 4.52
N PHE A 436 25.22 2.65 5.45
CA PHE A 436 24.27 3.75 5.50
C PHE A 436 24.20 4.52 4.18
N TYR A 437 25.33 4.97 3.63
CA TYR A 437 25.30 5.78 2.40
C TYR A 437 24.77 4.99 1.19
N VAL A 438 25.22 3.74 1.02
CA VAL A 438 24.76 2.90 -0.09
C VAL A 438 23.27 2.60 0.05
N ALA A 439 22.82 2.28 1.26
CA ALA A 439 21.42 2.00 1.53
C ALA A 439 20.53 3.24 1.37
N ALA A 440 20.95 4.40 1.87
CA ALA A 440 20.19 5.65 1.76
C ALA A 440 20.00 6.04 0.28
N PHE A 441 21.05 5.89 -0.54
CA PHE A 441 20.95 6.11 -1.99
C PHE A 441 20.04 5.06 -2.65
N SER A 442 20.12 3.79 -2.24
CA SER A 442 19.26 2.72 -2.74
C SER A 442 17.79 2.95 -2.41
N TYR A 443 17.50 3.46 -1.20
CA TYR A 443 16.15 3.81 -0.77
C TYR A 443 15.62 5.05 -1.49
N PHE A 444 16.47 6.01 -1.83
CA PHE A 444 16.08 7.12 -2.72
C PHE A 444 15.55 6.60 -4.07
N LEU A 445 16.29 5.70 -4.71
CA LEU A 445 15.88 5.07 -5.98
C LEU A 445 14.61 4.23 -5.81
N LEU A 446 14.50 3.50 -4.70
CA LEU A 446 13.30 2.72 -4.37
C LEU A 446 12.06 3.62 -4.24
N VAL A 447 12.15 4.73 -3.50
CA VAL A 447 11.02 5.65 -3.32
C VAL A 447 10.64 6.33 -4.64
N ASN A 448 11.61 6.69 -5.48
CA ASN A 448 11.29 7.18 -6.83
C ASN A 448 10.55 6.13 -7.67
N SER A 449 10.96 4.87 -7.55
CA SER A 449 10.30 3.75 -8.23
C SER A 449 8.88 3.50 -7.71
N LEU A 450 8.66 3.68 -6.40
CA LEU A 450 7.34 3.60 -5.79
C LEU A 450 6.42 4.69 -6.32
N MET A 451 6.90 5.94 -6.44
CA MET A 451 6.15 7.01 -7.09
C MET A 451 5.75 6.62 -8.53
N ASN A 452 6.69 6.12 -9.34
CA ASN A 452 6.40 5.67 -10.71
C ASN A 452 5.37 4.54 -10.73
N THR A 453 5.46 3.62 -9.77
CA THR A 453 4.52 2.51 -9.60
C THR A 453 3.12 2.98 -9.23
N LEU A 454 3.01 3.95 -8.32
CA LEU A 454 1.71 4.53 -7.95
C LEU A 454 1.03 5.19 -9.15
N PHE A 455 1.78 5.90 -10.01
CA PHE A 455 1.23 6.43 -11.26
C PHE A 455 0.73 5.31 -12.18
N MET A 456 1.53 4.25 -12.39
CA MET A 456 1.10 3.11 -13.22
C MET A 456 -0.13 2.39 -12.64
N PHE A 457 -0.22 2.22 -11.32
CA PHE A 457 -1.38 1.63 -10.66
C PHE A 457 -2.62 2.50 -10.75
N SER A 458 -2.46 3.83 -10.71
CA SER A 458 -3.58 4.77 -10.91
C SER A 458 -4.15 4.72 -12.33
N LEU A 459 -3.34 4.29 -13.30
CA LEU A 459 -3.73 4.03 -14.69
C LEU A 459 -4.03 2.54 -14.95
N SER A 460 -4.26 1.75 -13.88
CA SER A 460 -4.57 0.32 -13.94
C SER A 460 -3.52 -0.57 -14.64
N ARG A 461 -2.28 -0.08 -14.82
CA ARG A 461 -1.16 -0.80 -15.44
C ARG A 461 -0.29 -1.48 -14.39
N HIS A 462 -0.75 -2.63 -13.91
CA HIS A 462 -0.10 -3.35 -12.82
C HIS A 462 1.00 -4.34 -13.26
N HIS A 463 0.97 -4.81 -14.50
CA HIS A 463 1.93 -5.81 -15.00
C HIS A 463 3.37 -5.29 -15.06
N MET A 464 3.58 -4.02 -15.41
CA MET A 464 4.93 -3.45 -15.51
C MET A 464 5.61 -3.32 -14.15
N PRO A 465 4.98 -2.72 -13.11
CA PRO A 465 5.54 -2.71 -11.76
C PRO A 465 5.82 -4.11 -11.21
N LEU A 466 4.93 -5.07 -11.47
CA LEU A 466 5.10 -6.44 -10.99
C LEU A 466 6.36 -7.12 -11.57
N LYS A 467 6.58 -6.99 -12.89
CA LYS A 467 7.79 -7.51 -13.54
C LYS A 467 9.04 -6.81 -13.02
N ALA A 468 8.98 -5.48 -12.86
CA ALA A 468 10.11 -4.69 -12.40
C ALA A 468 10.54 -5.08 -10.98
N VAL A 469 9.60 -5.23 -10.04
CA VAL A 469 9.92 -5.64 -8.65
C VAL A 469 10.43 -7.08 -8.59
N ALA A 470 9.92 -7.98 -9.43
CA ALA A 470 10.42 -9.35 -9.50
C ALA A 470 11.89 -9.39 -9.97
N TYR A 471 12.23 -8.70 -11.07
CA TYR A 471 13.62 -8.65 -11.54
C TYR A 471 14.55 -7.92 -10.57
N ALA A 472 14.05 -6.85 -9.93
CA ALA A 472 14.79 -6.14 -8.88
C ALA A 472 15.08 -7.05 -7.68
N LEU A 473 14.12 -7.88 -7.26
CA LEU A 473 14.30 -8.86 -6.19
C LEU A 473 15.36 -9.90 -6.54
N PHE A 474 15.32 -10.44 -7.76
CA PHE A 474 16.34 -11.38 -8.23
C PHE A 474 17.73 -10.75 -8.24
N ALA A 475 17.87 -9.53 -8.78
CA ALA A 475 19.15 -8.84 -8.79
C ALA A 475 19.64 -8.52 -7.38
N ASN A 476 18.76 -8.09 -6.48
CA ASN A 476 19.09 -7.85 -5.09
C ASN A 476 19.68 -9.10 -4.44
N PHE A 477 18.98 -10.23 -4.57
CA PHE A 477 19.47 -11.50 -4.07
C PHE A 477 20.81 -11.91 -4.70
N PHE A 478 20.91 -12.02 -6.03
CA PHE A 478 22.11 -12.57 -6.66
C PHE A 478 23.34 -11.67 -6.53
N VAL A 479 23.20 -10.36 -6.73
CA VAL A 479 24.32 -9.42 -6.60
C VAL A 479 24.76 -9.34 -5.14
N GLY A 480 23.81 -9.24 -4.20
CA GLY A 480 24.11 -9.25 -2.77
C GLY A 480 24.81 -10.53 -2.35
N MET A 481 24.32 -11.69 -2.83
CA MET A 481 24.95 -12.99 -2.57
C MET A 481 26.37 -13.02 -3.09
N ILE A 482 26.61 -12.73 -4.36
CA ILE A 482 27.96 -12.83 -4.95
C ILE A 482 28.93 -11.88 -4.23
N LEU A 483 28.57 -10.61 -4.08
CA LEU A 483 29.49 -9.61 -3.52
C LEU A 483 29.77 -9.86 -2.04
N SER A 484 28.77 -10.29 -1.27
CA SER A 484 28.98 -10.47 0.16
C SER A 484 29.84 -11.70 0.51
N ARG A 485 29.90 -12.69 -0.39
CA ARG A 485 30.78 -13.86 -0.24
C ARG A 485 32.19 -13.60 -0.76
N LEU A 486 32.35 -12.70 -1.73
CA LEU A 486 33.67 -12.37 -2.29
C LEU A 486 34.43 -11.31 -1.48
N TYR A 487 33.73 -10.29 -0.97
CA TYR A 487 34.37 -9.09 -0.41
C TYR A 487 34.07 -8.84 1.07
N GLY A 488 33.00 -9.43 1.62
CA GLY A 488 32.58 -9.22 3.02
C GLY A 488 31.08 -8.95 3.15
N TYR A 489 30.52 -9.20 4.33
CA TYR A 489 29.07 -9.13 4.55
C TYR A 489 28.48 -7.74 4.24
N GLU A 490 29.26 -6.67 4.44
CA GLU A 490 28.89 -5.29 4.19
C GLU A 490 28.57 -5.01 2.72
N TYR A 491 29.14 -5.78 1.79
CA TYR A 491 28.90 -5.65 0.36
C TYR A 491 27.54 -6.23 -0.08
N ALA A 492 26.80 -6.90 0.81
CA ALA A 492 25.42 -7.31 0.53
C ALA A 492 24.51 -6.11 0.19
N VAL A 493 24.82 -4.92 0.70
CA VAL A 493 24.06 -3.68 0.44
C VAL A 493 24.08 -3.28 -1.05
N PHE A 494 25.08 -3.73 -1.82
CA PHE A 494 25.09 -3.54 -3.26
C PHE A 494 24.02 -4.37 -3.99
N GLY A 495 23.54 -5.45 -3.37
CA GLY A 495 22.33 -6.14 -3.82
C GLY A 495 21.14 -5.18 -3.80
N LEU A 496 20.88 -4.54 -2.66
CA LEU A 496 19.83 -3.54 -2.51
C LEU A 496 19.97 -2.42 -3.56
N LEU A 497 21.20 -1.92 -3.77
CA LEU A 497 21.48 -0.91 -4.79
C LEU A 497 21.16 -1.39 -6.21
N ALA A 498 21.70 -2.54 -6.62
CA ALA A 498 21.51 -3.08 -7.97
C ALA A 498 20.02 -3.36 -8.24
N GLY A 499 19.33 -3.93 -7.26
CA GLY A 499 17.89 -4.15 -7.31
C GLY A 499 17.10 -2.84 -7.45
N SER A 500 17.41 -1.83 -6.63
CA SER A 500 16.76 -0.51 -6.70
C SER A 500 17.03 0.21 -8.02
N ILE A 501 18.22 0.08 -8.60
CA ILE A 501 18.56 0.63 -9.92
C ILE A 501 17.70 -0.03 -11.00
N ILE A 502 17.59 -1.35 -11.01
CA ILE A 502 16.76 -2.08 -12.00
C ILE A 502 15.29 -1.69 -11.87
N LEU A 503 14.79 -1.65 -10.63
CA LEU A 503 13.42 -1.23 -10.36
C LEU A 503 13.17 0.18 -10.87
N TRP A 504 14.10 1.10 -10.59
CA TRP A 504 14.02 2.48 -11.01
C TRP A 504 14.05 2.64 -12.53
N ILE A 505 15.02 2.04 -13.21
CA ILE A 505 15.15 2.12 -14.68
C ILE A 505 13.89 1.58 -15.34
N MET A 506 13.43 0.38 -14.97
CA MET A 506 12.27 -0.23 -15.60
C MET A 506 10.98 0.57 -15.37
N THR A 507 10.74 1.02 -14.15
CA THR A 507 9.55 1.81 -13.82
C THR A 507 9.59 3.20 -14.46
N PHE A 508 10.76 3.84 -14.49
CA PHE A 508 10.97 5.17 -15.07
C PHE A 508 10.81 5.16 -16.60
N LEU A 509 11.38 4.17 -17.30
CA LEU A 509 11.19 4.02 -18.74
C LEU A 509 9.72 3.77 -19.09
N SER A 510 9.07 2.85 -18.38
CA SER A 510 7.66 2.50 -18.60
C SER A 510 6.75 3.71 -18.39
N ILE A 511 6.91 4.43 -17.28
CA ILE A 511 6.04 5.58 -16.99
C ILE A 511 6.32 6.75 -17.94
N ARG A 512 7.58 6.95 -18.38
CA ARG A 512 7.93 7.95 -19.39
C ARG A 512 7.24 7.68 -20.72
N GLU A 513 7.16 6.43 -21.14
CA GLU A 513 6.41 6.05 -22.35
C GLU A 513 4.91 6.24 -22.16
N MET A 514 4.38 5.90 -20.98
CA MET A 514 2.96 6.12 -20.67
C MET A 514 2.58 7.59 -20.68
N PHE A 515 3.40 8.47 -20.07
CA PHE A 515 3.14 9.91 -20.08
C PHE A 515 3.22 10.54 -21.46
N LYS A 516 3.88 9.92 -22.45
CA LYS A 516 3.86 10.39 -23.84
C LYS A 516 2.56 10.07 -24.58
N LYS A 517 1.75 9.16 -24.06
CA LYS A 517 0.45 8.72 -24.62
C LYS A 517 -0.62 8.73 -23.53
N LEU A 518 -0.59 9.76 -22.69
CA LEU A 518 -1.35 9.79 -21.45
C LEU A 518 -2.85 9.76 -21.71
N ASP A 519 -3.30 10.41 -22.78
CA ASP A 519 -4.66 10.38 -23.30
C ASP A 519 -5.21 8.96 -23.48
N TYR A 520 -4.47 8.10 -24.19
CA TYR A 520 -4.82 6.71 -24.40
C TYR A 520 -4.87 5.93 -23.08
N TYR A 521 -3.83 6.09 -22.25
CA TYR A 521 -3.75 5.36 -20.98
C TYR A 521 -4.84 5.78 -19.99
N TYR A 522 -5.18 7.06 -19.95
CA TYR A 522 -6.25 7.59 -19.12
C TYR A 522 -7.62 7.05 -19.56
N TYR A 523 -7.96 7.16 -20.86
CA TYR A 523 -9.22 6.64 -21.41
C TYR A 523 -9.35 5.11 -21.28
N SER A 524 -8.24 4.38 -21.37
CA SER A 524 -8.29 2.92 -21.20
C SER A 524 -8.48 2.47 -19.75
N ALA A 525 -8.27 3.36 -18.78
CA ALA A 525 -8.28 3.03 -17.35
C ALA A 525 -9.62 3.36 -16.67
N TYR A 526 -10.38 4.31 -17.23
CA TYR A 526 -11.64 4.86 -16.72
C TYR A 526 -12.66 4.92 -17.86
#